data_AF-A0A1A8LPR7-F1
#
_entry.id   AF-A0A1A8LPR7-F1
#
_cell.length_a   1.000
_cell.length_b   1.000
_cell.length_c   1.000
_cell.angle_alpha   90.00
_cell.angle_beta   90.00
_cell.angle_gamma   90.00
#
_symmetry.space_group_name_H-M   'P 1'
#
loop_
_entity.id
_entity.type
_entity.pdbx_description
1 polymer ?
#
loop_
_entity_poly.entity_id
_entity_poly.type
_entity_poly.pdbx_seq_one_letter_code
_entity_poly.pdbx_strand_id
1 'polypeptide(L)' 'SLDHVLGWFAQPLFVDGDYPACMKERLGSRLPSFTQEEREQVRGTADFFALSHGATLSFQLINDSLKFGQLEDL' A
#
# COMPACT_ATOMS: atom_id res chain seq x y z
N SER A 1 0.66 5.11 10.46
CA SER A 1 1.37 6.13 9.65
C SER A 1 0.96 5.98 8.20
N LEU A 2 0.67 7.08 7.50
CA LEU A 2 0.13 7.09 6.11
C LEU A 2 0.97 6.30 5.10
N ASP A 3 2.27 6.18 5.37
CA ASP A 3 3.23 5.41 4.58
C ASP A 3 2.84 3.93 4.38
N HIS A 4 2.14 3.34 5.35
CA HIS A 4 1.73 1.93 5.27
C HIS A 4 0.49 1.72 4.42
N VAL A 5 -0.40 2.72 4.40
CA VAL A 5 -1.72 2.60 3.75
C VAL A 5 -1.64 3.09 2.31
N LEU A 6 -0.91 4.19 2.06
CA LEU A 6 -0.74 4.76 0.73
C LEU A 6 0.54 4.27 0.06
N GLY A 7 1.64 4.20 0.81
CA GLY A 7 2.96 3.82 0.28
C GLY A 7 3.04 2.37 -0.21
N TRP A 8 2.16 1.49 0.26
CA TRP A 8 2.10 0.09 -0.18
C TRP A 8 1.99 -0.03 -1.71
N PHE A 9 1.05 0.71 -2.32
CA PHE A 9 0.85 0.69 -3.76
C PHE A 9 1.48 1.91 -4.45
N ALA A 10 1.56 3.05 -3.77
CA ALA A 10 2.09 4.27 -4.38
C ALA A 10 3.60 4.18 -4.65
N GLN A 11 4.39 3.59 -3.74
CA GLN A 11 5.84 3.58 -3.92
C GLN A 11 6.28 2.66 -5.09
N PRO A 12 5.76 1.43 -5.22
CA PRO A 12 6.06 0.59 -6.39
C PRO A 12 5.64 1.24 -7.71
N LEU A 13 4.46 1.87 -7.76
CA LEU A 13 3.92 2.39 -9.01
C LEU A 13 4.58 3.70 -9.45
N PHE A 14 4.87 4.62 -8.53
CA PHE A 14 5.24 6.00 -8.87
C PHE A 14 6.70 6.37 -8.54
N VAL A 15 7.42 5.54 -7.77
CA VAL A 15 8.77 5.89 -7.27
C VAL A 15 9.85 4.95 -7.80
N ASP A 16 9.97 3.74 -7.24
CA ASP A 16 11.15 2.89 -7.43
C ASP A 16 10.84 1.43 -7.79
N GLY A 17 9.56 1.10 -8.00
CA GLY A 17 9.16 -0.26 -8.34
C GLY A 17 9.15 -1.22 -7.15
N ASP A 18 9.36 -0.75 -5.91
CA ASP A 18 9.51 -1.60 -4.75
C ASP A 18 8.70 -1.10 -3.54
N TYR A 19 8.45 -1.99 -2.59
CA TYR A 19 7.70 -1.67 -1.38
C TYR A 19 8.46 -0.70 -0.47
N PRO A 20 7.76 0.11 0.35
CA PRO A 20 8.41 0.99 1.31
C PRO A 20 9.20 0.21 2.36
N ALA A 21 10.32 0.79 2.80
CA ALA A 21 11.24 0.14 3.74
C ALA A 21 10.54 -0.28 5.05
N CYS A 22 9.62 0.55 5.55
CA CYS A 22 8.86 0.25 6.76
C CYS A 22 8.01 -1.03 6.63
N MET A 23 7.49 -1.32 5.44
CA MET A 23 6.70 -2.53 5.19
C MET A 23 7.59 -3.76 5.09
N LYS A 24 8.75 -3.65 4.42
CA LYS A 24 9.74 -4.74 4.38
C LYS A 24 10.23 -5.10 5.78
N GLU A 25 10.47 -4.10 6.63
CA GLU A 25 10.88 -4.30 8.03
C GLU A 25 9.77 -4.97 8.87
N ARG A 26 8.52 -4.53 8.71
CA ARG A 26 7.39 -5.03 9.52
C ARG A 26 6.85 -6.39 9.09
N LEU A 27 6.75 -6.64 7.78
CA LEU A 27 6.14 -7.84 7.22
C LEU A 27 7.18 -8.92 6.90
N GLY A 28 8.44 -8.55 6.66
CA GLY A 28 9.53 -9.46 6.38
C GLY A 28 9.14 -10.51 5.34
N SER A 29 9.18 -11.78 5.73
CA SER A 29 8.89 -12.93 4.87
C SER A 29 7.43 -13.06 4.41
N ARG A 30 6.49 -12.32 5.01
CA ARG A 30 5.08 -12.31 4.58
C ARG A 30 4.84 -11.43 3.37
N LEU A 31 5.78 -10.52 3.08
CA LEU A 31 5.71 -9.64 1.92
C LEU A 31 6.48 -10.30 0.77
N PRO A 32 5.83 -10.62 -0.36
CA PRO A 32 6.57 -11.06 -1.54
C PRO A 32 7.56 -9.98 -1.98
N SER A 33 8.69 -10.39 -2.54
CA SER A 33 9.69 -9.48 -3.08
C SER A 33 9.58 -9.47 -4.59
N PHE A 34 9.65 -8.29 -5.20
CA PHE A 34 9.68 -8.18 -6.65
C PHE A 34 11.03 -8.61 -7.21
N THR A 35 11.03 -9.35 -8.32
CA THR A 35 12.25 -9.55 -9.12
C THR A 35 12.64 -8.26 -9.83
N GLN A 36 13.88 -8.19 -10.34
CA GLN A 36 14.35 -7.02 -11.08
C GLN A 36 13.40 -6.68 -12.25
N GLU A 37 12.97 -7.70 -12.98
CA GLU A 37 12.09 -7.55 -14.15
C GLU A 37 10.71 -7.02 -13.72
N GLU A 38 10.14 -7.56 -12.65
CA GLU A 38 8.83 -7.12 -12.13
C GLU A 38 8.88 -5.66 -11.67
N ARG A 39 9.97 -5.23 -11.02
CA ARG A 39 10.12 -3.82 -10.59
C ARG A 39 10.10 -2.86 -11.77
N GLU A 40 10.76 -3.23 -12.87
CA GLU A 40 10.77 -2.44 -14.09
C GLU A 40 9.41 -2.44 -14.79
N GLN A 41 8.69 -3.57 -14.72
CA GLN A 41 7.34 -3.65 -15.26
C GLN A 41 6.33 -2.83 -14.47
N VAL A 42 6.44 -2.76 -13.14
CA VAL A 42 5.46 -2.07 -12.29
C VAL A 42 5.72 -0.55 -12.24
N ARG A 43 6.99 -0.13 -12.24
CA ARG A 43 7.36 1.27 -12.13
C ARG A 43 6.87 2.07 -13.34
N GLY A 44 6.07 3.11 -13.10
CA GLY A 44 5.57 4.00 -14.14
C GLY A 44 4.39 3.44 -14.93
N THR A 45 3.70 2.43 -14.41
CA THR A 45 2.48 1.88 -15.03
C THR A 45 1.22 2.70 -14.76
N ALA A 46 1.31 3.70 -13.91
CA ALA A 46 0.22 4.60 -13.58
C ALA A 46 0.63 6.06 -13.82
N ASP A 47 -0.17 6.77 -14.63
CA ASP A 47 0.05 8.18 -14.96
C ASP A 47 -0.51 9.14 -13.91
N PHE A 48 -1.50 8.70 -13.11
CA PHE A 48 -2.16 9.54 -12.12
C PHE A 48 -2.45 8.78 -10.82
N PHE A 49 -2.43 9.51 -9.71
CA PHE A 49 -2.81 9.00 -8.39
C PHE A 49 -4.09 9.71 -7.93
N ALA A 50 -5.20 8.98 -7.86
CA ALA A 50 -6.47 9.50 -7.35
C ALA A 50 -6.67 9.08 -5.90
N LEU A 51 -6.75 10.05 -4.99
CA LEU A 51 -7.05 9.81 -3.59
C LEU A 51 -8.50 10.22 -3.29
N SER A 52 -9.33 9.27 -2.92
CA SER A 52 -10.65 9.56 -2.35
C SER A 52 -10.52 9.68 -0.84
N HIS A 53 -10.89 10.85 -0.29
CA HIS A 53 -10.88 11.12 1.14
C HIS A 53 -12.25 11.65 1.57
N GLY A 54 -12.89 10.98 2.53
CA GLY A 54 -14.16 11.42 3.13
C GLY A 54 -14.01 11.73 4.62
N ALA A 55 -14.92 12.55 5.18
CA ALA A 55 -14.98 12.84 6.63
C ALA A 55 -15.23 11.59 7.48
N THR A 56 -15.71 10.51 6.87
CA THR A 56 -15.73 9.17 7.42
C THR A 56 -15.65 8.27 6.19
N LEU A 57 -14.52 7.59 6.02
CA LEU A 57 -14.44 6.43 5.12
C LEU A 57 -15.27 5.32 5.77
N SER A 58 -16.60 5.46 5.78
CA SER A 58 -17.53 4.41 6.15
C SER A 58 -17.60 3.38 5.03
N PHE A 59 -16.46 2.81 4.67
CA PHE A 59 -16.45 1.45 4.20
C PHE A 59 -16.87 0.61 5.40
N GLN A 60 -18.18 0.39 5.56
CA GLN A 60 -18.63 -0.79 6.28
C GLN A 60 -18.11 -1.98 5.47
N LEU A 61 -16.91 -2.43 5.80
CA LEU A 61 -16.40 -3.70 5.35
C LEU A 61 -17.47 -4.73 5.75
N ILE A 62 -18.16 -5.28 4.75
CA ILE A 62 -19.15 -6.37 4.93
C ILE A 62 -18.47 -7.58 5.62
N ASN A 63 -17.13 -7.61 5.63
CA ASN A 63 -16.30 -8.61 6.28
C ASN A 63 -15.23 -7.97 7.17
N ASP A 64 -15.30 -8.22 8.47
CA ASP A 64 -14.31 -7.78 9.48
C ASP A 64 -12.89 -8.31 9.18
N SER A 65 -12.78 -9.42 8.44
CA SER A 65 -11.51 -10.04 8.03
C SER A 65 -10.66 -9.21 7.05
N LEU A 66 -11.24 -8.17 6.44
CA LEU A 66 -10.56 -7.27 5.51
C LEU A 66 -9.96 -6.04 6.22
N LYS A 67 -10.16 -5.90 7.53
CA LYS A 67 -9.50 -4.86 8.32
C LYS A 67 -8.02 -5.21 8.46
N PHE A 68 -7.15 -4.43 7.81
CA PHE A 68 -5.71 -4.59 7.86
C PHE A 68 -5.11 -4.03 9.17
N GLY A 69 -5.64 -4.45 10.33
CA GLY A 69 -5.09 -4.15 11.65
C GLY A 69 -4.95 -2.66 12.00
N GLN A 70 -5.67 -1.78 11.30
CA GLN A 70 -5.68 -0.34 11.57
C GLN A 70 -6.56 -0.09 12.80
N LEU A 71 -5.94 0.33 13.90
CA LEU A 71 -6.66 0.80 15.08
C LEU A 71 -7.21 2.19 14.80
N GLU A 72 -8.52 2.37 14.93
CA GLU A 72 -9.16 3.68 14.95
C GLU A 72 -8.96 4.27 16.36
N ASP A 73 -7.99 5.17 16.52
CA ASP A 73 -7.94 6.06 17.68
C ASP A 73 -8.86 7.26 17.39
N LEU A 74 -9.88 7.43 18.23
CA LEU A 74 -10.82 8.55 18.25
C LEU A 74 -10.18 9.82 18.80
#